data_AF-A0A0J9XQB0-F1
#
_entry.id   AF-A0A0J9XQB0-F1
#
_cell.length_a   1.000
_cell.length_b   1.000
_cell.length_c   1.000
_cell.angle_alpha   90.00
_cell.angle_beta   90.00
_cell.angle_gamma   90.00
#
_symmetry.space_group_name_H-M   'P 1'
#
loop_
_entity.id
_entity.type
_entity.pdbx_description
1 polymer ?
#
loop_
_entity_poly.entity_id
_entity_poly.type
_entity_poly.pdbx_seq_one_letter_code
_entity_poly.pdbx_strand_id
1 'polypeptide(L)'
;MAVAGKSIMEHNEILGMDAALKFINQSVAYVSYFTLQDILDIHSHVLGFVDPEVAGVFRKSQVFVSSFTPVPANMVPGEMEEMVKWLNEEDSLLLDPIERAAIAHYKLSVYDTKM
;
A
#
# COMPACT_ATOMS: atom_id res chain seq x y z
N MET A 1 8.06 -21.31 13.85
CA MET A 1 9.10 -21.21 14.90
C MET A 1 9.72 -19.83 14.77
N ALA A 2 9.72 -19.04 15.83
CA ALA A 2 10.45 -17.77 15.86
C ALA A 2 11.95 -18.04 15.98
N VAL A 3 12.76 -17.30 15.23
CA VAL A 3 14.22 -17.24 15.33
C VAL A 3 14.59 -16.65 16.69
N ALA A 4 15.47 -17.33 17.42
CA ALA A 4 15.91 -16.91 18.74
C ALA A 4 16.54 -15.50 18.69
N GLY A 5 16.11 -14.60 19.58
CA GLY A 5 16.61 -13.23 19.69
C GLY A 5 15.91 -12.19 18.79
N LYS A 6 14.89 -12.59 18.03
CA LYS A 6 14.06 -11.71 17.19
C LYS A 6 12.63 -11.64 17.70
N SER A 7 12.00 -10.47 17.58
CA SER A 7 10.63 -10.27 18.05
C SER A 7 9.63 -11.03 17.19
N ILE A 8 8.48 -11.41 17.77
CA ILE A 8 7.39 -12.04 17.00
C ILE A 8 6.87 -11.09 15.90
N MET A 9 6.88 -9.78 16.18
CA MET A 9 6.48 -8.74 15.22
C MET A 9 7.36 -8.75 13.96
N GLU A 10 8.69 -8.77 14.11
CA GLU A 10 9.61 -8.86 12.96
C GLU A 10 9.39 -10.14 12.14
N HIS A 11 8.99 -11.25 12.77
CA HIS A 11 8.64 -12.47 12.03
C HIS A 11 7.34 -12.31 11.25
N ASN A 12 6.35 -11.68 11.87
CA ASN A 12 5.04 -11.47 11.26
C ASN A 12 5.12 -10.49 10.08
N GLU A 13 5.99 -9.49 10.14
CA GLU A 13 6.29 -8.61 9.00
C GLU A 13 6.84 -9.39 7.79
N ILE A 14 7.75 -10.34 8.02
CA ILE A 14 8.30 -11.18 6.95
C ILE A 14 7.21 -12.08 6.34
N LEU A 15 6.34 -12.66 7.18
CA LEU A 15 5.22 -13.49 6.71
C LEU A 15 4.21 -12.66 5.90
N GLY A 16 3.91 -11.44 6.35
CA GLY A 16 3.02 -10.52 5.65
C GLY A 16 3.57 -10.11 4.28
N MET A 17 4.86 -9.77 4.22
CA MET A 17 5.52 -9.40 2.96
C MET A 17 5.54 -10.57 1.96
N ASP A 18 5.86 -11.79 2.40
CA ASP A 18 5.81 -12.99 1.55
C ASP A 18 4.38 -13.27 1.04
N ALA A 19 3.37 -13.13 1.91
CA ALA A 19 1.97 -13.28 1.52
C ALA A 19 1.54 -12.22 0.48
N ALA A 20 1.91 -10.96 0.68
CA ALA A 20 1.58 -9.86 -0.21
C ALA A 20 2.22 -10.04 -1.60
N LEU A 21 3.51 -10.41 -1.66
CA LEU A 21 4.20 -10.67 -2.93
C LEU A 21 3.60 -11.87 -3.68
N LYS A 22 3.20 -12.93 -2.96
CA LYS A 22 2.48 -14.06 -3.56
C LYS A 22 1.14 -13.64 -4.14
N PHE A 23 0.37 -12.85 -3.41
CA PHE A 23 -0.91 -12.30 -3.89
C PHE A 23 -0.73 -11.45 -5.16
N ILE A 24 0.26 -10.54 -5.17
CA ILE A 24 0.55 -9.71 -6.35
C ILE A 24 0.86 -10.59 -7.56
N ASN A 25 1.74 -11.58 -7.41
CA ASN A 25 2.14 -12.45 -8.52
C ASN A 25 1.03 -13.37 -9.03
N GLN A 26 0.04 -13.71 -8.21
CA GLN A 26 -1.04 -14.63 -8.56
C GLN A 26 -2.30 -13.92 -9.06
N SER A 27 -2.58 -12.72 -8.56
CA SER A 27 -3.84 -12.01 -8.81
C SER A 27 -3.62 -10.73 -9.61
N VAL A 28 -2.75 -9.84 -9.12
CA VAL A 28 -2.65 -8.46 -9.63
C VAL A 28 -1.78 -8.34 -10.88
N ALA A 29 -0.76 -9.19 -11.03
CA ALA A 29 0.17 -9.11 -12.15
C ALA A 29 -0.49 -9.35 -13.54
N TYR A 30 -1.70 -9.91 -13.56
CA TYR A 30 -2.42 -10.26 -14.78
C TYR A 30 -3.70 -9.45 -15.02
N VAL A 31 -4.03 -8.49 -14.14
CA VAL A 31 -5.21 -7.64 -14.35
C VAL A 31 -4.89 -6.50 -15.32
N SER A 32 -5.83 -6.24 -16.24
CA SER A 32 -5.75 -5.10 -17.16
C SER A 32 -6.16 -3.78 -16.50
N TYR A 33 -6.78 -3.85 -15.32
CA TYR A 33 -7.30 -2.69 -14.60
C TYR A 33 -6.99 -2.85 -13.11
N PHE A 34 -6.29 -1.87 -12.55
CA PHE A 34 -5.89 -1.87 -11.15
C PHE A 34 -6.93 -1.10 -10.33
N THR A 35 -7.37 -1.64 -9.20
CA THR A 35 -8.46 -1.08 -8.41
C THR A 35 -7.99 -0.61 -7.04
N LEU A 36 -8.83 0.17 -6.37
CA LEU A 36 -8.60 0.52 -4.97
C LEU A 36 -8.59 -0.71 -4.06
N GLN A 37 -9.44 -1.70 -4.37
CA GLN A 37 -9.49 -2.95 -3.62
C GLN A 37 -8.17 -3.72 -3.71
N ASP A 38 -7.50 -3.72 -4.87
CA ASP A 38 -6.19 -4.36 -5.00
C ASP A 38 -5.15 -3.75 -4.06
N ILE A 39 -5.16 -2.42 -3.87
CA ILE A 39 -4.27 -1.75 -2.90
C ILE A 39 -4.62 -2.20 -1.47
N LEU A 40 -5.90 -2.24 -1.11
CA LEU A 40 -6.35 -2.63 0.23
C LEU A 40 -6.06 -4.10 0.52
N ASP A 41 -6.19 -4.99 -0.48
CA ASP A 41 -5.88 -6.41 -0.36
C ASP A 41 -4.38 -6.64 -0.18
N ILE A 42 -3.54 -5.94 -0.98
CA ILE A 42 -2.08 -5.93 -0.78
C ILE A 42 -1.75 -5.49 0.64
N HIS A 43 -2.34 -4.38 1.10
CA HIS A 43 -2.11 -3.88 2.44
C HIS A 43 -2.59 -4.86 3.52
N SER A 44 -3.74 -5.51 3.31
CA SER A 44 -4.26 -6.53 4.23
C SER A 44 -3.28 -7.69 4.37
N HIS A 45 -2.64 -8.12 3.29
CA HIS A 45 -1.60 -9.15 3.35
C HIS A 45 -0.33 -8.67 4.05
N VAL A 46 0.11 -7.42 3.83
CA VAL A 46 1.31 -6.85 4.47
C VAL A 46 1.16 -6.78 5.99
N LEU A 47 0.06 -6.24 6.49
CA LEU A 47 -0.13 -6.03 7.94
C LEU A 47 -0.98 -7.08 8.64
N GLY A 48 -1.64 -7.99 7.92
CA GLY A 48 -2.60 -8.94 8.50
C GLY A 48 -2.03 -9.88 9.56
N PHE A 49 -0.71 -10.10 9.58
CA PHE A 49 -0.03 -10.87 10.62
C PHE A 49 0.46 -10.01 11.80
N VAL A 50 0.59 -8.70 11.60
CA VAL A 50 1.10 -7.74 12.60
C VAL A 50 -0.06 -7.09 13.36
N ASP A 51 -1.00 -6.50 12.63
CA ASP A 51 -2.19 -5.84 13.17
C ASP A 51 -3.41 -6.08 12.25
N PRO A 52 -4.16 -7.16 12.50
CA PRO A 52 -5.34 -7.52 11.70
C PRO A 52 -6.47 -6.48 11.74
N GLU A 53 -6.55 -5.62 12.76
CA GLU A 53 -7.66 -4.67 12.91
C GLU A 53 -7.55 -3.48 11.94
N VAL A 54 -6.32 -3.12 11.57
CA VAL A 54 -6.03 -2.01 10.66
C VAL A 54 -5.59 -2.47 9.26
N ALA A 55 -5.30 -3.76 9.10
CA ALA A 55 -4.91 -4.37 7.83
C ALA A 55 -6.00 -4.18 6.75
N GLY A 56 -5.64 -3.55 5.63
CA GLY A 56 -6.56 -3.23 4.53
C GLY A 56 -7.55 -2.11 4.82
N VAL A 57 -7.33 -1.29 5.86
CA VAL A 57 -8.22 -0.19 6.24
C VAL A 57 -7.50 1.15 6.19
N PHE A 58 -8.16 2.18 5.67
CA PHE A 58 -7.60 3.55 5.73
C PHE A 58 -7.47 4.05 7.16
N ARG A 59 -6.42 4.82 7.41
CA ARG A 59 -6.25 5.49 8.69
C ARG A 59 -7.41 6.43 9.01
N LYS A 60 -7.75 6.50 10.29
CA LYS A 60 -8.83 7.35 10.82
C LYS A 60 -8.31 8.60 11.55
N SER A 61 -7.00 8.65 11.81
CA SER A 61 -6.34 9.72 12.55
C SER A 61 -5.30 10.42 11.69
N GLN A 62 -5.05 11.69 12.02
CA GLN A 62 -3.96 12.43 11.41
C GLN A 62 -2.62 11.99 12.03
N VAL A 63 -1.61 11.85 11.17
CA VAL A 63 -0.24 11.50 11.56
C VAL A 63 0.73 12.60 11.11
N PHE A 64 1.95 12.57 11.65
CA PHE A 64 3.04 13.47 11.29
C PHE A 64 4.29 12.64 11.03
N VAL A 65 4.95 12.88 9.90
CA VAL A 65 6.17 12.15 9.51
C VAL A 65 7.32 13.14 9.44
N SER A 66 8.08 13.22 10.52
CA SER A 66 9.19 14.17 10.65
C SER A 66 8.70 15.61 10.37
N SER A 67 9.25 16.28 9.36
CA SER A 67 8.86 17.63 8.93
C SER A 67 7.70 17.69 7.94
N PHE A 68 7.11 16.55 7.57
CA PHE A 68 6.03 16.44 6.60
C PHE A 68 4.70 16.08 7.27
N THR A 69 3.65 16.82 6.91
CA THR A 69 2.27 16.53 7.30
C THR A 69 1.54 15.90 6.11
N PRO A 70 1.20 14.62 6.17
CA PRO A 70 0.46 13.92 5.14
C PRO A 70 -0.97 14.44 5.00
N VAL A 71 -1.65 14.00 3.93
CA VAL A 71 -3.06 14.34 3.65
C VAL A 71 -3.95 14.13 4.90
N PRO A 72 -4.99 14.94 5.15
CA PRO A 72 -5.94 14.66 6.23
C PRO A 72 -6.59 13.27 6.12
N ALA A 73 -6.77 12.56 7.24
CA ALA A 73 -7.29 11.18 7.24
C ALA A 73 -8.64 11.03 6.51
N ASN A 74 -9.52 12.02 6.66
CA ASN A 74 -10.83 12.07 6.01
C ASN A 74 -10.76 12.27 4.48
N MET A 75 -9.62 12.74 3.95
CA MET A 75 -9.41 12.95 2.52
C MET A 75 -8.70 11.76 1.85
N VAL A 76 -8.06 10.88 2.62
CA VAL A 76 -7.30 9.74 2.08
C VAL A 76 -8.11 8.88 1.09
N PRO A 77 -9.37 8.48 1.38
CA PRO A 77 -10.13 7.66 0.42
C PRO A 77 -10.27 8.32 -0.96
N GLY A 78 -10.57 9.62 -1.00
CA GLY A 78 -10.73 10.35 -2.26
C GLY A 78 -9.40 10.52 -3.03
N GLU A 79 -8.31 10.80 -2.33
CA GLU A 79 -6.97 10.88 -2.95
C GLU A 79 -6.53 9.52 -3.52
N MET A 80 -6.87 8.42 -2.85
CA MET A 80 -6.56 7.08 -3.31
C MET A 80 -7.41 6.67 -4.53
N GLU A 81 -8.68 7.10 -4.59
CA GLU A 81 -9.51 6.95 -5.80
C GLU A 81 -8.90 7.70 -6.99
N GLU A 82 -8.48 8.95 -6.81
CA GLU A 82 -7.81 9.73 -7.87
C GLU A 82 -6.46 9.11 -8.26
N MET A 83 -5.72 8.53 -7.32
CA MET A 83 -4.48 7.79 -7.63
C MET A 83 -4.76 6.57 -8.50
N VAL A 84 -5.76 5.76 -8.16
CA VAL A 84 -6.16 4.58 -8.94
C VAL A 84 -6.64 4.99 -10.32
N LYS A 85 -7.43 6.06 -10.42
CA LYS A 85 -7.85 6.62 -11.70
C LYS A 85 -6.62 6.99 -12.55
N TRP A 86 -5.70 7.77 -11.99
CA TRP A 86 -4.45 8.13 -12.67
C TRP A 86 -3.65 6.89 -13.12
N LEU A 87 -3.56 5.84 -12.29
CA LEU A 87 -2.88 4.60 -12.66
C LEU A 87 -3.49 3.90 -13.88
N ASN A 88 -4.77 4.11 -14.18
CA ASN A 88 -5.46 3.48 -15.31
C ASN A 88 -5.68 4.42 -16.51
N GLU A 89 -5.32 5.70 -16.41
CA GLU A 89 -5.43 6.67 -17.50
C GLU A 89 -4.41 6.40 -18.62
N GLU A 90 -4.82 6.63 -19.87
CA GLU A 90 -3.96 6.41 -21.04
C GLU A 90 -2.67 7.24 -20.97
N ASP A 91 -2.77 8.50 -20.56
CA ASP A 91 -1.61 9.39 -20.44
C ASP A 91 -0.57 8.86 -19.45
N SER A 92 -0.99 8.24 -18.34
CA SER A 92 -0.04 7.68 -17.37
C SER A 92 0.58 6.38 -17.88
N LEU A 93 -0.16 5.60 -18.68
CA LEU A 93 0.34 4.39 -19.33
C LEU A 93 1.39 4.69 -20.41
N LEU A 94 1.42 5.91 -20.95
CA LEU A 94 2.41 6.37 -21.92
C LEU A 94 3.74 6.82 -21.28
N LEU A 95 3.79 6.99 -19.96
CA LEU A 95 5.03 7.33 -19.25
C LEU A 95 6.03 6.18 -19.28
N ASP A 96 7.32 6.50 -19.13
CA ASP A 96 8.33 5.47 -18.92
C ASP A 96 7.98 4.64 -17.66
N PRO A 97 8.06 3.29 -17.71
CA PRO A 97 7.68 2.46 -16.58
C PRO A 97 8.40 2.79 -15.26
N ILE A 98 9.67 3.23 -15.33
CA ILE A 98 10.45 3.64 -14.15
C ILE A 98 9.89 4.94 -13.59
N GLU A 99 9.60 5.92 -14.45
CA GLU A 99 9.00 7.19 -14.05
C GLU A 99 7.60 6.98 -13.44
N ARG A 100 6.76 6.20 -14.11
CA ARG A 100 5.41 5.88 -13.64
C ARG A 100 5.44 5.19 -12.27
N ALA A 101 6.33 4.21 -12.08
CA ALA A 101 6.52 3.54 -10.80
C ALA A 101 6.98 4.52 -9.71
N ALA A 102 7.92 5.42 -10.02
CA ALA A 102 8.40 6.43 -9.07
C ALA A 102 7.28 7.40 -8.66
N ILE A 103 6.47 7.88 -9.60
CA ILE A 103 5.33 8.77 -9.32
C ILE A 103 4.28 8.04 -8.49
N ALA A 104 3.93 6.80 -8.84
CA ALA A 104 2.98 5.99 -8.07
C ALA A 104 3.44 5.80 -6.62
N HIS A 105 4.70 5.43 -6.43
CA HIS A 105 5.31 5.25 -5.11
C HIS A 105 5.30 6.55 -4.30
N TYR A 106 5.66 7.67 -4.92
CA TYR A 106 5.63 8.99 -4.27
C TYR A 106 4.21 9.37 -3.85
N LYS A 107 3.22 9.26 -4.76
CA LYS A 107 1.80 9.53 -4.47
C LYS A 107 1.33 8.70 -3.28
N LEU A 108 1.57 7.39 -3.28
CA LEU A 108 1.18 6.51 -2.19
C LEU A 108 1.82 6.94 -0.86
N SER A 109 3.11 7.25 -0.86
CA SER A 109 3.85 7.67 0.34
C SER A 109 3.35 8.99 0.93
N VAL A 110 2.71 9.85 0.13
CA VAL A 110 2.12 11.11 0.57
C VAL A 110 0.76 10.89 1.23
N TYR A 111 0.02 9.87 0.79
CA TYR A 111 -1.31 9.52 1.29
C TYR A 111 -1.23 8.61 2.52
N ASP A 112 -0.28 7.70 2.46
CA ASP A 112 -0.01 6.67 3.43
C ASP A 112 1.38 6.84 4.04
N THR A 113 1.40 7.14 5.33
CA THR A 113 2.60 7.64 6.02
C THR A 113 2.73 7.05 7.42
N LYS A 114 1.89 6.07 7.73
CA LYS A 114 2.05 5.07 8.78
C LYS A 114 0.75 4.27 8.85
N MET A 115 0.72 3.19 8.08
CA MET A 115 0.16 1.93 8.54
C MET A 115 1.22 1.25 9.43
#